data_AF-A0A250X8K8-F1
#
_entry.id   AF-A0A250X8K8-F1
#
_cell.length_a   1.000
_cell.length_b   1.000
_cell.length_c   1.000
_cell.angle_alpha   90.00
_cell.angle_beta   90.00
_cell.angle_gamma   90.00
#
_symmetry.space_group_name_H-M   'P 1'
#
loop_
_entity.id
_entity.type
_entity.pdbx_description
1 polymer ?
#
loop_
_entity_poly.entity_id
_entity_poly.type
_entity_poly.pdbx_seq_one_letter_code
_entity_poly.pdbx_strand_id
1 'polypeptide(L)'
;MQLCVGSTVAVHTDEAPYPHLAVVQNLQSLPESCGEGDGALQVHVLWLYRAVDCKRLPPKLLRCTCRVQRSHSVDISDKGELKEIFFSSHSDVISSAAILHQVTVHFLPNVENGEDLLFQTCEAPNGMSVKMLKPGFICRQFVDTVKWRFCNLNSKNIQSSEIGDLVTELLARSATKSISNDKIPEGI
;
A
#
# COMPACT_ATOMS: atom_id res chain seq x y z
N MET A 1 -16.73 7.71 -4.95
CA MET A 1 -15.40 7.07 -4.94
C MET A 1 -15.37 6.06 -6.08
N GLN A 2 -14.46 6.19 -7.05
CA GLN A 2 -14.34 5.22 -8.14
C GLN A 2 -13.31 4.16 -7.75
N LEU A 3 -13.75 2.92 -7.56
CA LEU A 3 -12.87 1.78 -7.27
C LEU A 3 -12.34 1.19 -8.59
N CYS A 4 -11.03 1.01 -8.67
CA CYS A 4 -10.36 0.41 -9.83
C CYS A 4 -9.34 -0.63 -9.36
N VAL A 5 -8.93 -1.53 -10.25
CA VAL A 5 -7.82 -2.45 -10.01
C VAL A 5 -6.53 -1.67 -9.64
N GLY A 6 -5.84 -2.15 -8.62
CA GLY A 6 -4.68 -1.52 -8.01
C GLY A 6 -5.01 -0.36 -7.05
N SER A 7 -6.29 -0.09 -6.76
CA SER A 7 -6.67 0.84 -5.69
C SER A 7 -6.33 0.26 -4.33
N THR A 8 -5.83 1.08 -3.41
CA THR A 8 -5.62 0.70 -2.02
C THR A 8 -6.77 1.19 -1.14
N VAL A 9 -7.31 0.31 -0.31
CA VAL A 9 -8.53 0.56 0.46
C VAL A 9 -8.38 0.14 1.91
N ALA A 10 -9.06 0.87 2.79
CA ALA A 10 -9.35 0.43 4.14
C ALA A 10 -10.64 -0.38 4.16
N VAL A 11 -10.60 -1.53 4.81
CA VAL A 11 -11.67 -2.52 4.88
C VAL A 11 -12.06 -2.72 6.34
N HIS A 12 -13.35 -2.70 6.62
CA HIS A 12 -13.88 -3.04 7.93
C HIS A 12 -13.91 -4.56 8.10
N THR A 13 -13.42 -5.04 9.24
CA THR A 13 -13.53 -6.43 9.68
C THR A 13 -13.95 -6.43 11.14
N ASP A 14 -14.79 -7.38 11.54
CA ASP A 14 -15.26 -7.50 12.92
C ASP A 14 -14.17 -8.03 13.87
N GLU A 15 -13.13 -8.65 13.32
CA GLU A 15 -12.11 -9.37 14.07
C GLU A 15 -10.98 -8.46 14.61
N ALA A 16 -10.86 -7.24 14.08
CA ALA A 16 -9.71 -6.39 14.33
C ALA A 16 -10.07 -5.03 14.94
N PRO A 17 -9.26 -4.52 15.88
CA PRO A 17 -9.49 -3.21 16.48
C PRO A 17 -9.16 -2.04 15.53
N TYR A 18 -8.68 -2.33 14.31
CA TYR A 18 -8.34 -1.35 13.28
C TYR A 18 -8.75 -1.85 11.89
N PRO A 19 -9.03 -0.93 10.94
CA PRO A 19 -9.30 -1.30 9.57
C PRO A 19 -8.15 -2.08 8.95
N HIS A 20 -8.50 -3.15 8.26
CA HIS A 20 -7.58 -3.88 7.41
C HIS A 20 -7.28 -3.08 6.14
N LEU A 21 -6.12 -3.32 5.55
CA LEU A 21 -5.70 -2.63 4.34
C LEU A 21 -5.58 -3.66 3.22
N ALA A 22 -6.03 -3.30 2.02
CA ALA A 22 -5.92 -4.20 0.89
C ALA A 22 -5.72 -3.47 -0.44
N VAL A 23 -5.20 -4.19 -1.42
CA VAL A 23 -5.14 -3.78 -2.83
C VAL A 23 -6.27 -4.48 -3.57
N VAL A 24 -7.07 -3.73 -4.32
CA VAL A 24 -8.09 -4.28 -5.23
C VAL A 24 -7.40 -5.00 -6.38
N GLN A 25 -7.59 -6.31 -6.49
CA GLN A 25 -7.06 -7.14 -7.56
C GLN A 25 -8.07 -7.27 -8.71
N ASN A 26 -9.36 -7.47 -8.39
CA ASN A 26 -10.41 -7.63 -9.39
C ASN A 26 -11.76 -7.17 -8.84
N LEU A 27 -12.68 -6.79 -9.74
CA LEU A 27 -14.04 -6.37 -9.44
C LEU A 27 -15.00 -7.27 -10.23
N GLN A 28 -15.91 -7.93 -9.53
CA GLN A 28 -16.87 -8.85 -10.14
C GLN A 28 -18.30 -8.52 -9.70
N SER A 29 -19.15 -8.18 -10.66
CA SER A 29 -20.58 -8.03 -10.41
C SER A 29 -21.23 -9.40 -10.38
N LEU A 30 -22.01 -9.69 -9.33
CA LEU A 30 -22.85 -10.87 -9.29
C LEU A 30 -24.09 -10.67 -10.17
N PRO A 31 -24.55 -11.70 -10.89
CA PRO A 31 -25.80 -11.63 -11.64
C PRO A 31 -27.00 -11.46 -10.70
N GLU A 32 -27.99 -10.67 -11.13
CA GLU A 32 -29.16 -10.21 -10.37
C GLU A 32 -30.14 -11.32 -9.92
N SER A 33 -29.83 -12.59 -10.14
CA SER A 33 -30.77 -13.72 -9.99
C SER A 33 -30.90 -14.29 -8.57
N CYS A 34 -30.26 -13.71 -7.57
CA CYS A 34 -30.42 -14.11 -6.16
C CYS A 34 -31.12 -12.98 -5.42
N GLY A 35 -32.44 -13.08 -5.32
CA GLY A 35 -33.32 -12.04 -4.79
C GLY A 35 -32.85 -11.47 -3.45
N GLU A 36 -32.29 -10.27 -3.51
CA GLU A 36 -32.61 -9.09 -2.70
C GLU A 36 -31.58 -7.98 -3.04
N GLY A 37 -31.98 -7.05 -3.92
CA GLY A 37 -31.36 -5.72 -4.08
C GLY A 37 -30.00 -5.65 -4.79
N ASP A 38 -29.89 -4.72 -5.75
CA ASP A 38 -28.69 -4.23 -6.46
C ASP A 38 -27.48 -5.18 -6.53
N GLY A 39 -27.21 -5.70 -7.74
CA GLY A 39 -26.11 -6.61 -8.08
C GLY A 39 -24.87 -6.41 -7.19
N ALA A 40 -24.74 -7.26 -6.18
CA ALA A 40 -23.72 -7.11 -5.16
C ALA A 40 -22.33 -7.21 -5.81
N LEU A 41 -21.57 -6.12 -5.73
CA LEU A 41 -20.21 -6.07 -6.24
C LEU A 41 -19.28 -6.80 -5.27
N GLN A 42 -18.75 -7.93 -5.71
CA GLN A 42 -17.65 -8.63 -5.05
C GLN A 42 -16.31 -8.06 -5.50
N VAL A 43 -15.42 -7.90 -4.54
CA VAL A 43 -14.10 -7.32 -4.76
C VAL A 43 -13.06 -8.35 -4.34
N HIS A 44 -12.25 -8.81 -5.29
CA HIS A 44 -11.07 -9.61 -4.97
C HIS A 44 -9.98 -8.67 -4.50
N VAL A 45 -9.43 -8.96 -3.32
CA VAL A 45 -8.42 -8.11 -2.69
C VAL A 45 -7.19 -8.91 -2.32
N LEU A 46 -6.05 -8.22 -2.26
CA LEU A 46 -4.79 -8.73 -1.71
C LEU A 46 -4.47 -7.97 -0.43
N TRP A 47 -4.28 -8.70 0.67
CA TRP A 47 -4.10 -8.10 1.99
C TRP A 47 -2.74 -7.43 2.17
N LEU A 48 -2.76 -6.26 2.80
CA LEU A 48 -1.60 -5.52 3.28
C LEU A 48 -1.51 -5.68 4.80
N TYR A 49 -0.35 -6.11 5.29
CA TYR A 49 -0.11 -6.39 6.69
C TYR A 49 0.61 -5.24 7.38
N ARG A 50 0.21 -4.91 8.61
CA ARG A 50 0.97 -4.04 9.51
C ARG A 50 2.03 -4.86 10.24
N ALA A 51 3.03 -4.20 10.81
CA ALA A 51 4.05 -4.89 11.62
C ALA A 51 3.45 -5.69 12.79
N VAL A 52 2.34 -5.19 13.37
CA VAL A 52 1.60 -5.85 14.46
C VAL A 52 0.90 -7.14 14.04
N ASP A 53 0.59 -7.29 12.74
CA ASP A 53 -0.04 -8.49 12.18
C ASP A 53 1.00 -9.61 11.94
N CYS A 54 2.27 -9.22 11.76
CA CYS A 54 3.39 -10.10 11.45
C CYS A 54 4.01 -10.79 12.68
N LYS A 55 3.21 -11.20 13.68
CA LYS A 55 3.68 -11.74 14.98
C LYS A 55 4.56 -12.99 14.85
N ARG A 56 4.45 -13.72 13.74
CA ARG A 56 5.24 -14.93 13.46
C ARG A 56 6.63 -14.65 12.92
N LEU A 57 6.93 -13.39 12.56
CA LEU A 57 8.25 -13.00 12.09
C LEU A 57 9.20 -12.67 13.26
N PRO A 58 10.50 -13.00 13.14
CA PRO A 58 11.50 -12.57 14.10
C PRO A 58 11.47 -11.03 14.29
N PRO A 59 11.43 -10.52 15.54
CA PRO A 59 11.39 -9.07 15.80
C PRO A 59 12.55 -8.29 15.18
N LYS A 60 13.70 -8.93 14.98
CA LYS A 60 14.88 -8.34 14.32
C LYS A 60 14.59 -7.98 12.86
N LEU A 61 13.76 -8.74 12.16
CA LEU A 61 13.39 -8.45 10.79
C LEU A 61 12.41 -7.28 10.71
N LEU A 62 11.47 -7.18 11.66
CA LEU A 62 10.50 -6.08 11.74
C LEU A 62 11.17 -4.72 12.07
N ARG A 63 12.28 -4.72 12.83
CA ARG A 63 13.03 -3.49 13.12
C ARG A 63 13.85 -2.97 11.95
N CYS A 64 14.28 -3.84 11.04
CA CYS A 64 15.11 -3.45 9.90
C CYS A 64 14.34 -2.68 8.82
N THR A 65 13.02 -2.77 8.81
CA THR A 65 12.14 -2.17 7.80
C THR A 65 11.68 -0.79 8.26
N CYS A 66 11.37 -0.64 9.56
CA CYS A 66 10.97 0.60 10.20
C CYS A 66 12.10 1.62 10.38
N ARG A 67 13.00 1.81 9.39
CA ARG A 67 14.06 2.84 9.42
C ARG A 67 13.52 4.27 9.58
N VAL A 68 12.21 4.47 9.38
CA VAL A 68 11.50 5.74 9.58
C VAL A 68 11.11 5.99 11.04
N GLN A 69 11.08 4.98 11.92
CA GLN A 69 10.73 5.14 13.33
C GLN A 69 11.96 5.07 14.23
N ARG A 70 12.64 6.21 14.39
CA ARG A 70 13.58 6.45 15.51
C ARG A 70 12.88 6.81 16.83
N SER A 71 11.56 6.70 16.92
CA SER A 71 10.80 6.91 18.16
C SER A 71 10.41 5.57 18.79
N HIS A 72 10.77 5.40 20.07
CA HIS A 72 10.63 4.17 20.86
C HIS A 72 9.19 3.80 21.27
N SER A 73 8.17 4.28 20.58
CA SER A 73 6.77 4.01 20.90
C SER A 73 6.08 3.29 19.75
N VAL A 74 5.53 2.10 20.03
CA VAL A 74 4.58 1.42 19.15
C VAL A 74 3.29 2.23 19.17
N ASP A 75 3.25 3.33 18.41
CA ASP A 75 2.08 4.18 18.35
C ASP A 75 1.05 3.57 17.40
N ILE A 76 -0.08 3.16 17.98
CA ILE A 76 -1.21 2.56 17.27
C ILE A 76 -1.97 3.65 16.49
N SER A 77 -1.71 4.94 16.77
CA SER A 77 -2.36 6.09 16.12
C SER A 77 -2.02 6.22 14.63
N ASP A 78 -3.00 6.10 13.73
CA ASP A 78 -2.86 6.31 12.26
C ASP A 78 -2.70 7.80 11.86
N LYS A 79 -2.33 8.69 12.79
CA LYS A 79 -2.26 10.13 12.53
C LYS A 79 -0.87 10.59 12.09
N GLY A 80 -0.80 11.17 10.88
CA GLY A 80 0.22 12.15 10.48
C GLY A 80 1.61 11.61 10.13
N GLU A 81 1.95 10.37 10.50
CA GLU A 81 3.24 9.76 10.16
C GLU A 81 3.11 8.71 9.06
N LEU A 82 4.13 8.60 8.21
CA LEU A 82 4.23 7.54 7.22
C LEU A 82 4.45 6.21 7.92
N LYS A 83 3.47 5.31 7.81
CA LYS A 83 3.55 3.97 8.43
C LYS A 83 3.95 2.93 7.42
N GLU A 84 4.87 2.05 7.79
CA GLU A 84 5.24 0.93 6.93
C GLU A 84 4.24 -0.22 7.02
N ILE A 85 3.88 -0.77 5.86
CA ILE A 85 3.03 -1.94 5.69
C ILE A 85 3.67 -2.89 4.67
N PHE A 86 3.20 -4.13 4.65
CA PHE A 86 3.79 -5.23 3.90
C PHE A 86 2.77 -5.82 2.94
N PHE A 87 3.12 -5.90 1.66
CA PHE A 87 2.26 -6.51 0.65
C PHE A 87 2.32 -8.03 0.71
N SER A 88 1.24 -8.72 0.39
CA SER A 88 1.20 -10.18 0.41
C SER A 88 0.44 -10.73 -0.79
N SER A 89 0.62 -12.01 -1.07
CA SER A 89 -0.20 -12.76 -2.04
C SER A 89 -1.45 -13.37 -1.39
N HIS A 90 -1.76 -13.03 -0.13
CA HIS A 90 -2.96 -13.52 0.53
C HIS A 90 -4.17 -12.79 -0.06
N SER A 91 -4.97 -13.52 -0.83
CA SER A 91 -6.16 -13.02 -1.47
C SER A 91 -7.44 -13.45 -0.77
N ASP A 92 -8.47 -12.62 -0.89
CA ASP A 92 -9.81 -12.93 -0.42
C ASP A 92 -10.86 -12.22 -1.28
N VAL A 93 -12.12 -12.63 -1.15
CA VAL A 93 -13.28 -12.00 -1.81
C VAL A 93 -14.13 -11.31 -0.74
N ILE A 94 -14.22 -9.99 -0.83
CA ILE A 94 -15.01 -9.19 0.10
C ILE A 94 -16.19 -8.54 -0.60
N SER A 95 -17.23 -8.21 0.17
CA SER A 95 -18.27 -7.30 -0.29
C SER A 95 -17.71 -5.90 -0.45
N SER A 96 -18.06 -5.20 -1.53
CA SER A 96 -17.75 -3.78 -1.69
C SER A 96 -18.30 -2.92 -0.53
N ALA A 97 -19.37 -3.36 0.15
CA ALA A 97 -19.92 -2.69 1.33
C ALA A 97 -18.97 -2.70 2.55
N ALA A 98 -18.00 -3.62 2.59
CA ALA A 98 -16.98 -3.66 3.64
C ALA A 98 -15.88 -2.60 3.44
N ILE A 99 -15.82 -1.97 2.27
CA ILE A 99 -14.82 -0.94 1.96
C ILE A 99 -15.23 0.37 2.63
N LEU A 100 -14.37 0.87 3.51
CA LEU A 100 -14.59 2.13 4.21
C LEU A 100 -14.24 3.32 3.31
N HIS A 101 -13.02 3.37 2.80
CA HIS A 101 -12.52 4.42 1.90
C HIS A 101 -11.20 4.02 1.24
N GLN A 102 -10.81 4.74 0.19
CA GLN A 102 -9.47 4.62 -0.40
C GLN A 102 -8.40 5.23 0.51
N VAL A 103 -7.28 4.53 0.65
CA VAL A 103 -6.10 5.00 1.38
C VAL A 103 -4.94 5.22 0.42
N THR A 104 -3.98 6.06 0.80
CA THR A 104 -2.74 6.23 0.03
C THR A 104 -1.68 5.26 0.53
N VAL A 105 -1.18 4.40 -0.36
CA VAL A 105 -0.02 3.54 -0.12
C VAL A 105 1.02 3.83 -1.20
N HIS A 106 2.22 4.16 -0.78
CA HIS A 106 3.37 4.39 -1.66
C HIS A 106 4.15 3.08 -1.79
N PHE A 107 4.11 2.45 -2.97
CA PHE A 107 4.88 1.24 -3.25
C PHE A 107 6.27 1.64 -3.75
N LEU A 108 7.30 1.32 -2.98
CA LEU A 108 8.67 1.77 -3.24
C LEU A 108 9.58 0.57 -3.37
N PRO A 109 10.56 0.57 -4.29
CA PRO A 109 11.55 -0.49 -4.31
C PRO A 109 12.39 -0.45 -3.02
N ASN A 110 12.89 -1.62 -2.60
CA ASN A 110 13.85 -1.68 -1.51
C ASN A 110 15.22 -1.25 -2.06
N VAL A 111 15.71 -0.08 -1.65
CA VAL A 111 17.00 0.44 -2.08
C VAL A 111 18.02 0.11 -0.99
N GLU A 112 18.88 -0.88 -1.25
CA GLU A 112 19.93 -1.29 -0.31
C GLU A 112 20.90 -0.14 0.02
N ASN A 113 21.01 0.84 -0.88
CA ASN A 113 21.94 1.97 -0.81
C ASN A 113 21.35 3.29 -0.27
N GLY A 114 20.16 3.28 0.32
CA GLY A 114 19.67 4.45 1.06
C GLY A 114 19.42 5.71 0.22
N GLU A 115 19.30 5.60 -1.10
CA GLU A 115 18.75 6.71 -1.87
C GLU A 115 17.26 6.83 -1.56
N ASP A 116 16.92 7.95 -0.94
CA ASP A 116 15.56 8.29 -0.54
C ASP A 116 14.69 8.47 -1.78
N LEU A 117 14.08 7.36 -2.21
CA LEU A 117 13.12 7.39 -3.30
C LEU A 117 11.80 7.98 -2.81
N LEU A 118 11.45 9.04 -3.53
CA LEU A 118 10.17 9.70 -3.65
C LEU A 118 9.88 10.77 -2.61
N PHE A 119 9.89 11.99 -3.12
CA PHE A 119 9.55 13.14 -2.34
C PHE A 119 8.89 14.17 -3.26
N GLN A 120 7.76 14.69 -2.84
CA GLN A 120 7.16 15.88 -3.41
C GLN A 120 7.96 17.09 -2.90
N THR A 121 8.44 17.94 -3.80
CA THR A 121 9.15 19.16 -3.42
C THR A 121 8.14 20.17 -2.88
N CYS A 122 8.28 20.52 -1.61
CA CYS A 122 7.51 21.54 -0.91
C CYS A 122 8.46 22.67 -0.55
N GLU A 123 8.12 23.92 -0.83
CA GLU A 123 8.90 25.04 -0.30
C GLU A 123 8.61 25.21 1.19
N ALA A 124 9.62 25.01 2.01
CA ALA A 124 9.57 25.40 3.41
C ALA A 124 9.50 26.94 3.52
N PRO A 125 9.02 27.49 4.66
CA PRO A 125 8.87 28.93 4.86
C PRO A 125 10.14 29.77 4.67
N ASN A 126 11.30 29.13 4.61
CA ASN A 126 12.62 29.72 4.36
C ASN A 126 13.10 29.59 2.90
N GLY A 127 12.23 29.15 1.97
CA GLY A 127 12.58 28.94 0.57
C GLY A 127 13.36 27.65 0.28
N MET A 128 13.57 26.77 1.28
CA MET A 128 14.17 25.45 1.03
C MET A 128 13.14 24.50 0.44
N SER A 129 13.48 23.90 -0.70
CA SER A 129 12.77 22.75 -1.26
C SER A 129 12.93 21.52 -0.36
N VAL A 130 11.94 21.26 0.50
CA VAL A 130 11.85 20.05 1.31
C VAL A 130 11.05 19.01 0.57
N LYS A 131 11.65 17.86 0.48
CA LYS A 131 11.16 16.72 -0.23
C LYS A 131 10.30 15.88 0.76
N MET A 132 8.97 15.76 0.56
CA MET A 132 8.05 15.01 1.45
C MET A 132 7.04 14.14 0.69
N LEU A 133 6.75 12.94 1.20
CA LEU A 133 5.63 12.13 0.72
C LEU A 133 4.31 12.65 1.30
N LYS A 134 3.22 12.51 0.53
CA LYS A 134 1.87 12.72 1.07
C LYS A 134 1.63 11.74 2.23
N PRO A 135 0.91 12.16 3.29
CA PRO A 135 0.54 11.27 4.38
C PRO A 135 -0.13 9.99 3.88
N GLY A 136 0.18 8.87 4.51
CA GLY A 136 -0.31 7.56 4.12
C GLY A 136 0.63 6.45 4.57
N PHE A 137 0.60 5.33 3.86
CA PHE A 137 1.42 4.18 4.15
C PHE A 137 2.56 4.02 3.14
N ILE A 138 3.64 3.35 3.54
CA ILE A 138 4.75 2.96 2.68
C ILE A 138 4.77 1.44 2.61
N CYS A 139 4.90 0.89 1.41
CA CYS A 139 5.11 -0.52 1.19
C CYS A 139 6.39 -0.76 0.40
N ARG A 140 7.41 -1.33 1.04
CA ARG A 140 8.71 -1.65 0.41
C ARG A 140 8.96 -3.13 0.24
N GLN A 141 8.18 -3.93 0.96
CA GLN A 141 8.44 -5.35 1.10
C GLN A 141 7.18 -6.16 0.90
N PHE A 142 7.42 -7.39 0.46
CA PHE A 142 6.45 -8.44 0.36
C PHE A 142 6.62 -9.39 1.54
N VAL A 143 5.53 -9.75 2.20
CA VAL A 143 5.48 -10.81 3.20
C VAL A 143 4.88 -12.07 2.57
N ASP A 144 5.68 -13.13 2.53
CA ASP A 144 5.24 -14.48 2.21
C ASP A 144 4.59 -15.06 3.47
N THR A 145 3.26 -15.08 3.52
CA THR A 145 2.48 -15.53 4.69
C THR A 145 2.48 -17.05 4.87
N VAL A 146 2.93 -17.81 3.87
CA VAL A 146 3.10 -19.27 3.96
C VAL A 146 4.42 -19.60 4.66
N LYS A 147 5.51 -18.98 4.22
CA LYS A 147 6.86 -19.22 4.76
C LYS A 147 7.25 -18.27 5.88
N TRP A 148 6.41 -17.26 6.16
CA TRP A 148 6.69 -16.16 7.08
C TRP A 148 8.09 -15.59 6.86
N ARG A 149 8.29 -14.98 5.68
CA ARG A 149 9.54 -14.30 5.33
C ARG A 149 9.27 -13.02 4.54
N PHE A 150 10.19 -12.07 4.65
CA PHE A 150 10.18 -10.88 3.81
C PHE A 150 10.93 -11.12 2.50
N CYS A 151 10.41 -10.52 1.43
CA CYS A 151 11.01 -10.47 0.11
C CYS A 151 10.95 -9.03 -0.39
N ASN A 152 11.91 -8.64 -1.23
CA ASN A 152 11.84 -7.34 -1.89
C ASN A 152 10.74 -7.39 -2.95
N LEU A 153 9.97 -6.30 -3.08
CA LEU A 153 8.91 -6.19 -4.10
C LEU A 153 9.43 -6.39 -5.53
N ASN A 154 10.69 -6.01 -5.79
CA ASN A 154 11.37 -6.17 -7.07
C ASN A 154 12.07 -7.53 -7.25
N SER A 155 11.87 -8.48 -6.34
CA SER A 155 12.49 -9.79 -6.48
C SER A 155 11.89 -10.56 -7.67
N LYS A 156 12.76 -11.26 -8.42
CA LYS A 156 12.35 -12.06 -9.60
C LYS A 156 11.22 -13.04 -9.28
N ASN A 157 11.25 -13.62 -8.08
CA ASN A 157 10.23 -14.57 -7.62
C ASN A 157 8.82 -13.96 -7.56
N ILE A 158 8.70 -12.67 -7.25
CA ILE A 158 7.42 -11.96 -7.22
C ILE A 158 7.03 -11.54 -8.63
N GLN A 159 7.99 -11.04 -9.41
CA GLN A 159 7.73 -10.66 -10.80
C GLN A 159 7.25 -11.82 -11.68
N SER A 160 7.70 -13.05 -11.40
CA SER A 160 7.25 -14.25 -12.11
C SER A 160 5.98 -14.88 -11.54
N SER A 161 5.35 -14.27 -10.54
CA SER A 161 4.13 -14.79 -9.91
C SER A 161 2.87 -14.17 -10.53
N GLU A 162 1.70 -14.71 -10.22
CA GLU A 162 0.39 -14.21 -10.71
C GLU A 162 0.11 -12.76 -10.31
N ILE A 163 0.79 -12.25 -9.27
CA ILE A 163 0.67 -10.86 -8.80
C ILE A 163 1.80 -9.97 -9.35
N GLY A 164 2.71 -10.51 -10.15
CA GLY A 164 3.91 -9.82 -10.64
C GLY A 164 3.60 -8.59 -11.48
N ASP A 165 2.64 -8.68 -12.38
CA ASP A 165 2.20 -7.56 -13.22
C ASP A 165 1.57 -6.44 -12.37
N LEU A 166 0.73 -6.81 -11.40
CA LEU A 166 0.13 -5.86 -10.46
C LEU A 166 1.20 -5.15 -9.62
N VAL A 167 2.19 -5.87 -9.09
CA VAL A 167 3.30 -5.27 -8.33
C VAL A 167 4.10 -4.30 -9.20
N THR A 168 4.38 -4.68 -10.45
CA THR A 168 5.10 -3.83 -11.41
C THR A 168 4.31 -2.55 -11.68
N GLU A 169 3.00 -2.66 -11.86
CA GLU A 169 2.11 -1.50 -12.05
C GLU A 169 2.07 -0.59 -10.81
N LEU A 170 1.95 -1.15 -9.60
CA LEU A 170 1.93 -0.39 -8.34
C LEU A 170 3.24 0.38 -8.11
N LEU A 171 4.37 -0.24 -8.42
CA LEU A 171 5.69 0.42 -8.39
C LEU A 171 5.76 1.55 -9.43
N ALA A 172 5.30 1.31 -10.66
CA ALA A 172 5.31 2.31 -11.73
C ALA A 172 4.40 3.51 -11.43
N ARG A 173 3.20 3.28 -10.87
CA ARG A 173 2.26 4.34 -10.43
C ARG A 173 2.86 5.24 -9.36
N SER A 174 3.64 4.65 -8.45
CA SER A 174 4.33 5.40 -7.40
C SER A 174 5.47 6.25 -7.99
N ALA A 175 6.18 5.75 -9.00
CA ALA A 175 7.25 6.49 -9.69
C ALA A 175 6.77 7.60 -10.66
N THR A 176 5.56 7.48 -11.24
CA THR A 176 5.03 8.48 -12.18
C THR A 176 4.33 9.65 -11.50
N LYS A 177 3.67 9.43 -10.35
CA LYS A 177 3.08 10.52 -9.55
C LYS A 177 4.11 11.49 -8.97
N SER A 178 5.40 11.17 -9.02
CA SER A 178 6.49 12.07 -8.63
C SER A 178 7.03 12.96 -9.76
N ILE A 179 6.63 12.75 -11.02
CA ILE A 179 7.21 13.43 -12.19
C ILE A 179 6.27 14.51 -12.78
N SER A 180 5.00 14.58 -12.36
CA SER A 180 3.99 15.41 -13.03
C SER A 180 3.93 16.90 -12.61
N ASN A 181 5.02 17.55 -12.23
CA ASN A 181 5.02 19.00 -11.92
C ASN A 181 5.99 19.87 -12.74
N ASP A 182 6.75 19.32 -13.68
CA ASP A 182 7.60 20.14 -14.57
C ASP A 182 6.95 20.37 -15.93
N LYS A 183 5.88 21.17 -15.95
CA LYS A 183 5.51 21.97 -17.12
C LYS A 183 4.99 23.32 -16.67
N ILE A 184 5.92 24.22 -16.37
CA ILE A 184 5.67 25.66 -16.55
C ILE A 184 5.62 25.86 -18.08
N PRO A 185 4.52 26.37 -18.66
CA PRO A 185 4.56 26.81 -20.05
C PRO A 185 5.43 28.07 -20.11
N GLU A 186 6.62 27.94 -20.70
CA GLU A 186 7.37 29.10 -21.20
C GLU A 186 6.71 29.58 -22.52
N GLY A 187 6.30 30.85 -22.55
CA GLY A 187 5.82 31.58 -23.73
C GLY A 187 4.33 31.38 -24.01
N ILE A 188 3.51 32.41 -24.22
CA ILE A 188 3.73 33.74 -24.84
C ILE A 188 2.88 34.79 -24.09
#